data_AF-A0A3P7IVF1-F1
#
_entry.id   AF-A0A3P7IVF1-F1
#
_cell.length_a   1.000
_cell.length_b   1.000
_cell.length_c   1.000
_cell.angle_alpha   90.00
_cell.angle_beta   90.00
_cell.angle_gamma   90.00
#
_symmetry.space_group_name_H-M   'P 1'
#
loop_
_entity.id
_entity.type
_entity.pdbx_description
1 polymer ?
#
loop_
_entity_poly.entity_id
_entity_poly.type
_entity_poly.pdbx_seq_one_letter_code
_entity_poly.pdbx_strand_id
1 'polypeptide(L)'
;MEIKRQAALNLFHRRKFEESFQLYAEIKTDVITIIQMFPEFLPEKLQKDAAAFDLPANDKKRALLALGNYLSAVRADLSKQLDQYNRERHQSQANLSMSPEHLKSLHISLQVIDTALLKCYLQTRPSLVDSLLRLHNNSCFFEDAETILKAENRLPSLFILYESRKKHEMGDFTLILIILFFCTVGD
;
A
#
# COMPACT_ATOMS: atom_id res chain seq x y z
N MET A 1 16.41 19.69 -8.14
CA MET A 1 15.42 18.61 -7.90
C MET A 1 14.62 18.29 -9.16
N GLU A 2 14.06 19.29 -9.84
CA GLU A 2 13.22 19.09 -11.03
C GLU A 2 13.91 18.32 -12.18
N ILE A 3 15.19 18.61 -12.45
CA ILE A 3 15.96 17.89 -13.48
C ILE A 3 16.05 16.39 -13.20
N LYS A 4 16.29 16.00 -11.93
CA LYS A 4 16.36 14.59 -11.53
C LYS A 4 14.99 13.91 -11.59
N ARG A 5 13.91 14.63 -11.24
CA ARG A 5 12.53 14.16 -11.37
C ARG A 5 12.17 13.89 -12.83
N GLN A 6 12.51 14.82 -13.73
CA GLN A 6 12.30 14.63 -15.17
C GLN A 6 13.17 13.48 -15.72
N ALA A 7 14.39 13.33 -15.22
CA ALA A 7 15.25 12.20 -15.59
C ALA A 7 14.64 10.85 -15.16
N ALA A 8 14.07 10.76 -13.95
CA ALA A 8 13.35 9.57 -13.49
C ALA A 8 12.15 9.27 -14.40
N LEU A 9 11.34 10.29 -14.73
CA LEU A 9 10.22 10.14 -15.66
C LEU A 9 10.68 9.66 -17.05
N ASN A 10 11.81 10.18 -17.54
CA ASN A 10 12.39 9.73 -18.80
C ASN A 10 12.86 8.27 -18.75
N LEU A 11 13.40 7.80 -17.61
CA LEU A 11 13.73 6.37 -17.41
C LEU A 11 12.47 5.51 -17.42
N PHE A 12 11.39 5.98 -16.80
CA PHE A 12 10.08 5.32 -16.83
C PHE A 12 9.55 5.16 -18.27
N HIS A 13 9.58 6.24 -19.07
CA HIS A 13 9.19 6.19 -20.48
C HIS A 13 10.02 5.18 -21.29
N ARG A 14 11.32 5.06 -20.98
CA ARG A 14 12.26 4.10 -21.59
C ARG A 14 12.13 2.67 -21.04
N ARG A 15 11.08 2.36 -20.27
CA ARG A 15 10.81 1.04 -19.67
C ARG A 15 11.88 0.59 -18.66
N LYS A 16 12.70 1.52 -18.17
CA LYS A 16 13.69 1.30 -17.11
C LYS A 16 13.05 1.59 -15.75
N PHE A 17 12.04 0.80 -15.40
CA PHE A 17 11.19 1.03 -14.23
C PHE A 17 11.97 1.00 -12.90
N GLU A 18 12.84 0.01 -12.72
CA GLU A 18 13.63 -0.12 -11.49
C GLU A 18 14.57 1.08 -11.30
N GLU A 19 15.32 1.45 -12.36
CA GLU A 19 16.22 2.63 -12.35
C GLU A 19 15.43 3.93 -12.08
N SER A 20 14.24 4.05 -12.67
CA SER A 20 13.35 5.19 -12.43
C SER A 20 12.96 5.29 -10.96
N PHE A 21 12.50 4.20 -10.34
CA PHE A 21 12.07 4.20 -8.94
C PHE A 21 13.25 4.37 -7.98
N GLN A 22 14.42 3.83 -8.31
CA GLN A 22 15.64 4.08 -7.55
C GLN A 22 16.02 5.56 -7.54
N LEU A 23 15.91 6.24 -8.69
CA LEU A 23 16.16 7.67 -8.77
C LEU A 23 15.11 8.48 -8.00
N TYR A 24 13.83 8.07 -8.03
CA TYR A 24 12.78 8.67 -7.20
C TYR A 24 13.05 8.51 -5.69
N ALA A 25 13.56 7.35 -5.27
CA ALA A 25 13.98 7.09 -3.90
C ALA A 25 15.14 8.00 -3.49
N GLU A 26 16.17 8.14 -4.35
CA GLU A 26 17.35 8.97 -4.10
C GLU A 26 16.97 10.44 -3.85
N ILE A 27 16.04 10.97 -4.65
CA ILE A 27 15.59 12.36 -4.51
C ILE A 27 14.45 12.52 -3.49
N LYS A 28 14.09 11.46 -2.76
CA LYS A 28 13.03 11.44 -1.75
C LYS A 28 11.72 12.02 -2.29
N THR A 29 11.34 11.62 -3.51
CA THR A 29 10.05 12.04 -4.07
C THR A 29 8.93 11.48 -3.23
N ASP A 30 7.93 12.32 -2.99
CA ASP A 30 6.73 11.93 -2.28
C ASP A 30 6.06 10.71 -2.95
N VAL A 31 5.73 9.70 -2.14
CA VAL A 31 5.23 8.42 -2.63
C VAL A 31 3.87 8.57 -3.32
N ILE A 32 3.06 9.53 -2.88
CA ILE A 32 1.75 9.81 -3.50
C ILE A 32 1.95 10.27 -4.95
N THR A 33 2.95 11.12 -5.20
CA THR A 33 3.30 11.57 -6.55
C THR A 33 3.67 10.39 -7.47
N ILE A 34 4.33 9.38 -6.93
CA ILE A 34 4.73 8.18 -7.68
C ILE A 34 3.52 7.28 -7.94
N ILE A 35 2.65 7.10 -6.95
CA ILE A 35 1.41 6.31 -7.10
C ILE A 35 0.45 6.97 -8.10
N GLN A 36 0.44 8.30 -8.21
CA GLN A 36 -0.34 9.03 -9.23
C GLN A 36 0.04 8.69 -10.67
N MET A 37 1.23 8.14 -10.92
CA MET A 37 1.61 7.60 -12.23
C MET A 37 0.79 6.35 -12.61
N PHE A 38 0.09 5.74 -11.66
CA PHE A 38 -0.74 4.56 -11.88
C PHE A 38 -2.18 4.88 -11.47
N PRO A 39 -3.00 5.46 -12.38
CA PRO A 39 -4.35 5.93 -12.04
C PRO A 39 -5.27 4.85 -11.50
N GLU A 40 -5.08 3.58 -11.88
CA GLU A 40 -5.84 2.44 -11.37
C GLU A 40 -5.75 2.25 -9.83
N PHE A 41 -4.72 2.83 -9.20
CA PHE A 41 -4.58 2.82 -7.75
C PHE A 41 -5.37 3.94 -7.08
N LEU A 42 -5.74 4.98 -7.82
CA LEU A 42 -6.50 6.13 -7.33
C LEU A 42 -8.02 5.89 -7.41
N PRO A 43 -8.82 6.52 -6.53
CA PRO A 43 -10.27 6.60 -6.67
C PRO A 43 -10.66 7.22 -8.01
N GLU A 44 -11.77 6.79 -8.63
CA GLU A 44 -12.23 7.29 -9.95
C GLU A 44 -12.26 8.82 -10.07
N LYS A 45 -12.59 9.52 -8.98
CA LYS A 45 -12.63 10.99 -8.93
C LYS A 45 -11.26 11.65 -9.14
N LEU A 46 -10.18 10.96 -8.77
CA LEU A 46 -8.79 11.42 -8.89
C LEU A 46 -8.08 10.86 -10.13
N GLN A 47 -8.72 9.96 -10.88
CA GLN A 47 -8.15 9.38 -12.10
C GLN A 47 -8.11 10.37 -13.28
N LYS A 48 -8.96 11.41 -13.29
CA LYS A 48 -9.08 12.36 -14.41
C LYS A 48 -7.87 13.27 -14.61
N ASP A 49 -7.15 13.60 -13.53
CA ASP A 49 -5.96 14.44 -13.56
C ASP A 49 -4.65 13.63 -13.57
N ALA A 50 -4.76 12.30 -13.45
CA ALA A 50 -3.62 11.40 -13.44
C ALA A 50 -3.14 11.13 -14.87
N ALA A 51 -1.84 11.31 -15.11
CA ALA A 51 -1.21 10.93 -16.37
C ALA A 51 -1.25 9.40 -16.52
N ALA A 52 -2.32 8.88 -17.12
CA ALA A 52 -2.45 7.48 -17.42
C ALA A 52 -1.36 7.08 -18.44
N PHE A 53 -0.35 6.35 -17.98
CA PHE A 53 0.62 5.76 -18.90
C PHE A 53 0.00 4.58 -19.62
N ASP A 54 -0.25 4.75 -20.92
CA ASP A 54 -0.64 3.65 -21.79
C ASP A 54 0.56 2.72 -21.99
N LEU A 55 0.63 1.68 -21.13
CA LEU A 55 1.67 0.66 -21.13
C LEU A 55 1.09 -0.65 -21.68
N PRO A 56 1.78 -1.30 -22.63
CA PRO A 56 1.43 -2.66 -23.02
C PRO A 56 1.36 -3.60 -21.81
N ALA A 57 0.50 -4.62 -21.83
CA ALA A 57 0.25 -5.49 -20.67
C ALA A 57 1.53 -6.07 -20.03
N ASN A 58 2.51 -6.46 -20.85
CA ASN A 58 3.80 -6.97 -20.36
C ASN A 58 4.63 -5.89 -19.65
N ASP A 59 4.67 -4.67 -20.20
CA ASP A 59 5.37 -3.54 -19.59
C ASP A 59 4.66 -3.09 -18.31
N LYS A 60 3.32 -3.08 -18.32
CA LYS A 60 2.50 -2.80 -17.12
C LYS A 60 2.85 -3.77 -16.00
N LYS A 61 2.89 -5.08 -16.27
CA LYS A 61 3.27 -6.09 -15.26
C LYS A 61 4.68 -5.85 -14.72
N ARG A 62 5.64 -5.50 -15.57
CA ARG A 62 7.02 -5.16 -15.15
C ARG A 62 7.07 -3.89 -14.31
N ALA A 63 6.32 -2.86 -14.69
CA ALA A 63 6.20 -1.61 -13.95
C ALA A 63 5.60 -1.84 -12.56
N LEU A 64 4.53 -2.63 -12.47
CA LEU A 64 3.90 -3.02 -11.21
C LEU A 64 4.83 -3.84 -10.30
N LEU A 65 5.64 -4.72 -10.88
CA LEU A 65 6.61 -5.50 -10.15
C LEU A 65 7.68 -4.61 -9.49
N ALA A 66 8.21 -3.66 -10.26
CA ALA A 66 9.19 -2.68 -9.79
C ALA A 66 8.58 -1.71 -8.78
N LEU A 67 7.33 -1.26 -9.02
CA LEU A 67 6.58 -0.44 -8.07
C LEU A 67 6.37 -1.17 -6.74
N GLY A 68 5.97 -2.44 -6.79
CA GLY A 68 5.78 -3.26 -5.58
C GLY A 68 7.07 -3.40 -4.77
N ASN A 69 8.21 -3.59 -5.42
CA ASN A 69 9.52 -3.62 -4.75
C ASN A 69 9.83 -2.27 -4.08
N TYR A 70 9.68 -1.18 -4.83
CA TYR A 70 9.90 0.18 -4.34
C TYR A 70 9.01 0.49 -3.12
N LEU A 71 7.70 0.29 -3.25
CA LEU A 71 6.74 0.54 -2.18
C LEU A 71 7.01 -0.32 -0.95
N SER A 72 7.43 -1.58 -1.12
CA SER A 72 7.80 -2.44 0.00
C SER A 72 9.02 -1.91 0.76
N ALA A 73 10.01 -1.35 0.05
CA ALA A 73 11.18 -0.73 0.66
C ALA A 73 10.79 0.56 1.42
N VAL A 74 10.01 1.44 0.79
CA VAL A 74 9.50 2.68 1.42
C VAL A 74 8.70 2.34 2.68
N ARG A 75 7.80 1.36 2.61
CA ARG A 75 7.01 0.89 3.76
C ARG A 75 7.89 0.44 4.93
N ALA A 76 8.96 -0.31 4.65
CA ALA A 76 9.87 -0.77 5.68
C ALA A 76 10.56 0.39 6.39
N ASP A 77 10.95 1.43 5.65
CA ASP A 77 11.56 2.63 6.22
C ASP A 77 10.56 3.47 7.04
N LEU A 78 9.33 3.64 6.56
CA LEU A 78 8.28 4.33 7.33
C LEU A 78 7.89 3.57 8.60
N SER A 79 7.83 2.23 8.53
CA SER A 79 7.55 1.38 9.71
C SER A 79 8.66 1.55 10.77
N LYS A 80 9.93 1.55 10.35
CA LYS A 80 11.06 1.78 11.27
C LYS A 80 10.99 3.16 11.93
N GLN A 81 10.63 4.20 11.17
CA GLN A 81 10.45 5.55 11.71
C GLN A 81 9.35 5.59 12.77
N LEU A 82 8.22 4.91 12.52
CA LEU A 82 7.12 4.82 13.48
C LEU A 82 7.52 4.05 14.75
N ASP A 83 8.22 2.92 14.60
CA ASP A 83 8.69 2.12 15.73
C ASP A 83 9.75 2.84 16.56
N GLN A 84 10.62 3.61 15.91
CA GLN A 84 11.60 4.47 16.59
C GLN A 84 10.88 5.56 17.40
N TYR A 85 9.92 6.26 16.79
CA TYR A 85 9.13 7.28 17.47
C TYR A 85 8.40 6.71 18.70
N ASN A 86 7.74 5.55 18.56
CA ASN A 86 7.03 4.91 19.66
C ASN A 86 7.98 4.55 20.82
N ARG A 87 9.18 4.05 20.51
CA ARG A 87 10.20 3.75 21.53
C ARG A 87 10.70 5.01 22.26
N GLU A 88 11.00 6.07 21.53
CA GLU A 88 11.48 7.34 22.10
C GLU A 88 10.40 8.00 22.98
N ARG A 89 9.14 7.93 22.57
CA ARG A 89 7.98 8.39 23.35
C ARG A 89 7.83 7.62 24.66
N HIS A 90 8.01 6.29 24.65
CA HIS A 90 7.93 5.47 25.86
C HIS A 90 9.12 5.62 26.80
N GLN A 91 10.27 6.11 26.32
CA GLN A 91 11.50 6.31 27.11
C GLN A 91 11.63 7.70 27.77
N SER A 92 10.57 8.53 27.76
CA SER A 92 10.53 9.80 28.50
C SER A 92 11.59 10.83 28.09
N GLN A 93 12.14 10.77 26.87
CA GLN A 93 12.92 11.88 26.31
C GLN A 93 11.96 12.92 25.72
N ALA A 94 11.39 13.75 26.59
CA ALA A 94 10.40 14.79 26.25
C ALA A 94 10.87 15.88 25.27
N ASN A 95 12.11 15.82 24.78
CA ASN A 95 12.75 16.89 24.00
C ASN A 95 12.79 16.66 22.47
N LEU A 96 12.28 15.53 21.95
CA LEU A 96 12.12 15.30 20.50
C LEU A 96 10.72 14.79 20.13
N SER A 97 9.70 15.50 20.61
CA SER A 97 8.32 15.29 20.16
C SER A 97 8.20 15.63 18.67
N MET A 98 8.23 14.64 17.78
CA MET A 98 7.69 14.80 16.42
C MET A 98 6.27 15.36 16.52
N SER A 99 5.96 16.37 15.70
CA SER A 99 4.68 17.05 15.82
C SER A 99 3.52 16.08 15.49
N PRO A 100 2.36 16.23 16.14
CA PRO A 100 1.18 15.39 15.88
C PRO A 100 0.79 15.34 14.39
N GLU A 101 1.02 16.43 13.66
CA GLU A 101 0.78 16.55 12.23
C GLU A 101 1.69 15.61 11.42
N HIS A 102 2.94 15.45 11.83
CA HIS A 102 3.88 14.56 11.15
C HIS A 102 3.50 13.08 11.35
N LEU A 103 3.06 12.69 12.54
CA LEU A 103 2.56 11.32 12.78
C LEU A 103 1.33 11.02 11.95
N LYS A 104 0.39 11.97 11.85
CA LYS A 104 -0.79 11.83 11.02
C LYS A 104 -0.40 11.64 9.55
N SER A 105 0.56 12.44 9.05
CA SER A 105 1.10 12.32 7.70
C SER A 105 1.76 10.95 7.45
N LEU A 106 2.53 10.45 8.42
CA LEU A 106 3.19 9.15 8.36
C LEU A 106 2.17 8.00 8.28
N HIS A 107 1.13 8.04 9.11
CA HIS A 107 0.03 7.08 9.03
C HIS A 107 -0.67 7.14 7.68
N ILE A 108 -1.08 8.32 7.19
CA ILE A 108 -1.73 8.47 5.88
C ILE A 108 -0.85 7.88 4.77
N SER A 109 0.46 8.14 4.81
CA SER A 109 1.42 7.60 3.85
C SER A 109 1.45 6.07 3.88
N LEU A 110 1.51 5.46 5.07
CA LEU A 110 1.44 4.01 5.24
C LEU A 110 0.12 3.44 4.74
N GLN A 111 -1.02 4.11 4.96
CA GLN A 111 -2.32 3.64 4.47
C GLN A 111 -2.37 3.60 2.94
N VAL A 112 -1.88 4.67 2.29
CA VAL A 112 -1.84 4.74 0.83
C VAL A 112 -0.86 3.70 0.26
N ILE A 113 0.32 3.55 0.86
CA ILE A 113 1.31 2.56 0.44
C ILE A 113 0.76 1.14 0.60
N ASP A 114 0.18 0.78 1.74
CA ASP A 114 -0.32 -0.58 1.99
C ASP A 114 -1.49 -0.91 1.05
N THR A 115 -2.38 0.04 0.79
CA THR A 115 -3.49 -0.14 -0.16
C THR A 115 -2.98 -0.28 -1.59
N ALA A 116 -1.95 0.48 -1.97
CA ALA A 116 -1.30 0.35 -3.28
C ALA A 116 -0.53 -0.98 -3.43
N LEU A 117 0.16 -1.42 -2.38
CA LEU A 117 0.84 -2.72 -2.34
C LEU A 117 -0.14 -3.88 -2.47
N LEU A 118 -1.30 -3.80 -1.81
CA LEU A 118 -2.35 -4.81 -1.94
C LEU A 118 -2.77 -4.98 -3.41
N LYS A 119 -3.11 -3.87 -4.08
CA LYS A 119 -3.44 -3.86 -5.51
C LYS A 119 -2.28 -4.38 -6.38
N CYS A 120 -1.04 -4.00 -6.09
CA CYS A 120 0.15 -4.47 -6.82
C CYS A 120 0.35 -5.99 -6.67
N TYR A 121 0.23 -6.50 -5.44
CA TYR A 121 0.43 -7.92 -5.14
C TYR A 121 -0.68 -8.78 -5.74
N LEU A 122 -1.93 -8.33 -5.75
CA LEU A 122 -3.00 -9.06 -6.44
C LEU A 122 -2.68 -9.28 -7.93
N GLN A 123 -2.12 -8.26 -8.60
CA GLN A 123 -1.79 -8.32 -10.03
C GLN A 123 -0.46 -9.03 -10.35
N THR A 124 0.51 -9.00 -9.42
CA THR A 124 1.88 -9.47 -9.71
C THR A 124 2.35 -10.64 -8.88
N ARG A 125 2.04 -10.64 -7.58
CA ARG A 125 2.52 -11.62 -6.59
C ARG A 125 1.43 -11.97 -5.57
N PRO A 126 0.38 -12.71 -5.99
CA PRO A 126 -0.73 -13.15 -5.15
C PRO A 126 -0.36 -13.71 -3.77
N SER A 127 0.75 -14.44 -3.68
CA SER A 127 1.24 -15.08 -2.45
C SER A 127 1.66 -14.09 -1.36
N LEU A 128 1.93 -12.83 -1.69
CA LEU A 128 2.31 -11.79 -0.73
C LEU A 128 1.11 -11.08 -0.10
N VAL A 129 -0.10 -11.26 -0.64
CA VAL A 129 -1.32 -10.58 -0.14
C VAL A 129 -1.57 -10.92 1.32
N ASP A 130 -1.64 -12.21 1.65
CA ASP A 130 -1.90 -12.62 3.03
C ASP A 130 -0.75 -12.24 3.97
N SER A 131 0.48 -12.25 3.45
CA SER A 131 1.66 -11.81 4.22
C SER A 131 1.57 -10.32 4.57
N LEU A 132 1.09 -9.48 3.64
CA LEU A 132 0.85 -8.05 3.86
C LEU A 132 -0.28 -7.81 4.88
N LEU A 133 -1.38 -8.56 4.78
CA LEU A 133 -2.55 -8.40 5.65
C LEU A 133 -2.30 -8.89 7.08
N ARG A 134 -1.40 -9.87 7.27
CA ARG A 134 -1.00 -10.37 8.60
C ARG A 134 -0.03 -9.44 9.34
N LEU A 135 0.49 -8.38 8.70
CA LEU A 135 1.36 -7.43 9.37
C LEU A 135 0.60 -6.71 10.49
N HIS A 136 1.15 -6.71 11.69
CA HIS A 136 0.53 -6.09 12.87
C HIS A 136 0.24 -4.60 12.70
N ASN A 137 1.03 -3.92 11.86
CA ASN A 137 0.88 -2.51 11.51
C ASN A 137 0.30 -2.31 10.10
N ASN A 138 -0.38 -3.32 9.54
CA ASN A 138 -1.07 -3.17 8.27
C ASN A 138 -2.06 -2.00 8.34
N SER A 139 -1.87 -1.04 7.46
CA SER A 139 -2.57 0.23 7.47
C SER A 139 -3.51 0.38 6.27
N CYS A 140 -3.81 -0.68 5.51
CA CYS A 140 -4.72 -0.60 4.36
C CYS A 140 -6.02 0.16 4.72
N PHE A 141 -6.53 0.96 3.78
CA PHE A 141 -7.90 1.46 3.90
C PHE A 141 -8.85 0.27 3.89
N PHE A 142 -9.66 0.14 4.93
CA PHE A 142 -10.42 -1.08 5.17
C PHE A 142 -11.47 -1.30 4.09
N GLU A 143 -12.22 -0.24 3.78
CA GLU A 143 -13.29 -0.23 2.78
C GLU A 143 -12.74 -0.55 1.39
N ASP A 144 -11.58 0.04 1.04
CA ASP A 144 -10.90 -0.24 -0.21
C ASP A 144 -10.40 -1.68 -0.25
N ALA A 145 -9.70 -2.14 0.79
CA ALA A 145 -9.17 -3.50 0.85
C ALA A 145 -10.28 -4.56 0.80
N GLU A 146 -11.37 -4.34 1.54
CA GLU A 146 -12.56 -5.19 1.51
C GLU A 146 -13.15 -5.25 0.10
N THR A 147 -13.38 -4.11 -0.53
CA THR A 147 -13.93 -4.02 -1.89
C THR A 147 -13.04 -4.74 -2.91
N ILE A 148 -11.73 -4.51 -2.84
CA ILE A 148 -10.74 -5.13 -3.72
C ILE A 148 -10.73 -6.65 -3.54
N LEU A 149 -10.67 -7.15 -2.31
CA LEU A 149 -10.60 -8.58 -2.03
C LEU A 149 -11.91 -9.30 -2.41
N LYS A 150 -13.06 -8.64 -2.23
CA LYS A 150 -14.36 -9.14 -2.70
C LYS A 150 -14.42 -9.22 -4.23
N ALA A 151 -13.96 -8.19 -4.93
CA ALA A 151 -13.93 -8.17 -6.40
C ALA A 151 -13.06 -9.30 -6.99
N GLU A 152 -11.96 -9.64 -6.32
CA GLU A 152 -11.04 -10.72 -6.71
C GLU A 152 -11.44 -12.11 -6.17
N ASN A 153 -12.59 -12.22 -5.47
CA ASN A 153 -13.08 -13.44 -4.80
C ASN A 153 -12.03 -14.09 -3.86
N ARG A 154 -11.22 -13.27 -3.18
CA ARG A 154 -10.14 -13.70 -2.29
C ARG A 154 -10.62 -13.87 -0.85
N LEU A 155 -11.53 -14.83 -0.65
CA LEU A 155 -12.16 -15.08 0.64
C LEU A 155 -11.16 -15.36 1.80
N PRO A 156 -10.06 -16.13 1.63
CA PRO A 156 -9.09 -16.33 2.70
C PRO A 156 -8.39 -15.05 3.13
N SER A 157 -7.99 -14.21 2.18
CA SER A 157 -7.38 -12.91 2.45
C SER A 157 -8.37 -11.96 3.12
N LEU A 158 -9.64 -12.00 2.70
CA LEU A 158 -10.72 -11.22 3.30
C LEU A 158 -10.95 -11.61 4.77
N PHE A 159 -10.90 -12.90 5.08
CA PHE A 159 -10.96 -13.38 6.47
C PHE A 159 -9.82 -12.80 7.32
N ILE A 160 -8.58 -12.83 6.82
CA ILE A 160 -7.41 -12.25 7.51
C ILE A 160 -7.60 -10.74 7.74
N LEU A 161 -8.14 -10.01 6.74
CA LEU A 161 -8.43 -8.59 6.87
C LEU A 161 -9.44 -8.33 8.01
N TYR A 162 -10.55 -9.08 8.07
CA TYR A 162 -11.52 -8.92 9.16
C TYR A 162 -10.97 -9.35 10.51
N GLU A 163 -10.23 -10.46 10.58
CA GLU A 163 -9.62 -10.96 11.83
C GLU A 163 -8.63 -9.94 12.42
N SER A 164 -7.78 -9.34 11.57
CA SER A 164 -6.83 -8.32 12.00
C SER A 164 -7.51 -7.01 12.44
N ARG A 165 -8.69 -6.69 11.90
CA ARG A 165 -9.45 -5.45 12.17
C ARG A 165 -10.55 -5.59 13.24
N LYS A 166 -10.86 -6.81 13.66
CA LYS A 166 -11.77 -7.13 14.78
C LYS A 166 -11.41 -6.47 16.12
N LYS A 167 -10.23 -5.84 16.23
CA LYS A 167 -9.84 -5.10 17.43
C LYS A 167 -10.53 -3.75 17.62
N HIS A 168 -11.21 -3.18 16.61
CA HIS A 168 -11.74 -1.81 16.75
C HIS A 168 -13.25 -1.61 16.58
N GLU A 169 -14.01 -2.28 15.69
CA GLU A 169 -15.44 -1.91 15.57
C GLU A 169 -16.40 -2.89 14.86
N MET A 170 -15.94 -3.97 14.22
CA MET A 170 -16.83 -4.87 13.47
C MET A 170 -17.27 -6.06 14.33
N GLY A 171 -18.50 -5.97 14.85
CA GLY A 171 -19.11 -6.95 15.75
C GLY A 171 -19.15 -8.38 15.21
N ASP A 172 -19.14 -9.33 16.15
CA ASP A 172 -18.99 -10.77 15.94
C ASP A 172 -19.94 -11.41 14.90
N PHE A 173 -21.06 -10.78 14.55
CA PHE A 173 -22.07 -11.32 13.65
C PHE A 173 -21.60 -11.49 12.20
N THR A 174 -20.82 -10.55 11.63
CA THR A 174 -20.36 -10.67 10.24
C THR A 174 -19.32 -11.78 10.08
N LEU A 175 -18.48 -11.97 11.10
CA LEU A 175 -17.49 -13.05 11.11
C LEU A 175 -18.14 -14.43 11.28
N ILE A 176 -19.19 -14.52 12.12
CA ILE A 176 -20.00 -15.74 12.26
C ILE A 176 -20.69 -16.09 10.95
N LEU A 177 -21.24 -15.11 10.22
CA LEU A 177 -21.83 -15.36 8.90
C LEU A 177 -20.80 -15.83 7.86
N ILE A 178 -19.59 -15.27 7.86
CA ILE A 178 -18.51 -15.73 6.97
C ILE A 178 -18.09 -17.16 7.33
N ILE A 179 -17.89 -17.47 8.62
CA ILE A 179 -17.56 -18.83 9.09
C ILE A 179 -18.69 -19.82 8.72
N LEU A 180 -19.95 -19.45 8.91
CA LEU A 180 -21.09 -20.30 8.55
C LEU A 180 -21.19 -20.50 7.03
N PHE A 181 -20.93 -19.48 6.23
CA PHE A 181 -20.91 -19.60 4.76
C PHE A 181 -19.77 -20.51 4.27
N PHE A 182 -18.62 -20.52 4.97
CA PHE A 182 -17.53 -21.46 4.69
C PHE A 182 -17.85 -22.89 5.11
N CYS A 183 -18.59 -23.11 6.21
CA CYS A 183 -19.03 -24.43 6.61
C CYS A 183 -20.12 -25.01 5.69
N THR A 184 -20.91 -24.19 4.99
CA THR A 184 -22.01 -24.67 4.14
C THR A 184 -21.68 -24.82 2.66
N VAL A 185 -20.59 -24.22 2.17
CA VAL A 185 -20.15 -24.32 0.76
C VAL A 185 -19.02 -25.35 0.59
N GLY A 186 -18.63 -26.04 1.67
CA GLY A 186 -17.56 -27.03 1.71
C GLY A 186 -17.97 -28.50 1.54
N ASP A 187 -19.22 -28.79 1.15
CA ASP A 187 -19.70 -30.14 0.79
C ASP A 187 -20.10 -30.21 -0.69
#